data_AF-A0A944JBJ0-F1
#
_entry.id   AF-A0A944JBJ0-F1
#
_cell.length_a   1.000
_cell.length_b   1.000
_cell.length_c   1.000
_cell.angle_alpha   90.00
_cell.angle_beta   90.00
_cell.angle_gamma   90.00
#
_symmetry.space_group_name_H-M   'P 1'
#
loop_
_entity.id
_entity.type
_entity.pdbx_description
1 polymer ?
#
loop_
_entity_poly.entity_id
_entity_poly.type
_entity_poly.pdbx_seq_one_letter_code
_entity_poly.pdbx_strand_id
1 'polypeptide(L)'
;MDHVDLHEQRLEDVTHWGEFFGAQVSTLLDDNTAYCELFGRVNADPSHPDPRMRAAHVLLGNGSVQDAFLTPDMADETADELIEFAVKLKAAARVARAANQGLLTA
;
A
#
# COMPACT_ATOMS: atom_id res chain seq x y z
N MET A 1 -19.01 -27.43 32.39
CA MET A 1 -17.64 -27.98 32.31
C MET A 1 -16.87 -27.03 31.43
N ASP A 2 -15.73 -26.60 31.93
CA ASP A 2 -14.90 -25.49 31.48
C ASP A 2 -14.52 -25.57 29.99
N HIS A 3 -14.48 -24.44 29.30
CA HIS A 3 -14.12 -24.31 27.89
C HIS A 3 -12.78 -23.57 27.76
N VAL A 4 -11.68 -24.16 28.22
CA VAL A 4 -10.33 -23.77 27.75
C VAL A 4 -9.42 -24.99 27.83
N ASP A 5 -9.35 -25.76 26.74
CA ASP A 5 -8.19 -26.63 26.51
C ASP A 5 -7.03 -25.71 26.12
N LEU A 6 -5.97 -25.69 26.94
CA LEU A 6 -4.70 -24.96 26.79
C LEU A 6 -4.46 -24.24 25.44
N HIS A 7 -4.49 -22.91 25.46
CA HIS A 7 -4.01 -22.09 24.34
C HIS A 7 -2.50 -21.85 24.47
N GLU A 8 -1.69 -22.82 24.04
CA GLU A 8 -0.24 -22.66 23.91
C GLU A 8 0.10 -21.82 22.67
N GLN A 9 0.05 -20.49 22.78
CA GLN A 9 0.65 -19.61 21.77
C GLN A 9 2.15 -19.52 22.00
N ARG A 10 2.94 -19.99 21.04
CA ARG A 10 4.38 -19.79 21.08
C ARG A 10 4.73 -18.44 20.46
N LEU A 11 5.89 -17.89 20.83
CA LEU A 11 6.29 -16.55 20.41
C LEU A 11 6.48 -16.47 18.87
N GLU A 12 6.80 -17.61 18.26
CA GLU A 12 6.82 -17.82 16.82
C GLU A 12 5.46 -17.75 16.12
N ASP A 13 4.33 -17.82 16.84
CA ASP A 13 2.97 -17.79 16.27
C ASP A 13 2.40 -16.37 16.16
N VAL A 14 3.19 -15.35 16.50
CA VAL A 14 2.77 -13.94 16.47
C VAL A 14 2.89 -13.39 15.05
N THR A 15 1.87 -12.66 14.58
CA THR A 15 1.96 -11.90 13.32
C THR A 15 3.03 -10.82 13.42
N HIS A 16 3.98 -10.83 12.49
CA HIS A 16 5.08 -9.87 12.44
C HIS A 16 4.75 -8.76 11.44
N TRP A 17 4.92 -7.52 11.88
CA TRP A 17 4.71 -6.33 11.06
C TRP A 17 5.99 -5.51 10.99
N GLY A 18 6.34 -5.07 9.78
CA GLY A 18 7.43 -4.13 9.54
C GLY A 18 7.03 -2.67 9.72
N GLU A 19 7.96 -1.77 9.41
CA GLU A 19 7.71 -0.32 9.37
C GLU A 19 6.64 0.02 8.33
N PHE A 20 5.82 1.01 8.67
CA PHE A 20 4.75 1.53 7.83
C PHE A 20 5.28 2.66 6.94
N PHE A 21 4.96 2.62 5.66
CA PHE A 21 5.19 3.71 4.71
C PHE A 21 3.92 4.01 3.93
N GLY A 22 3.78 5.22 3.40
CA GLY A 22 2.62 5.56 2.59
C GLY A 22 2.71 6.89 1.85
N ALA A 23 1.77 7.08 0.94
CA ALA A 23 1.55 8.28 0.17
C ALA A 23 0.05 8.63 0.19
N GLN A 24 -0.25 9.92 0.16
CA GLN A 24 -1.62 10.43 0.12
C GLN A 24 -1.79 11.35 -1.08
N VAL A 25 -2.97 11.28 -1.71
CA VAL A 25 -3.39 12.17 -2.78
C VAL A 25 -4.36 13.19 -2.20
N SER A 26 -3.90 14.43 -2.03
CA SER A 26 -4.74 15.54 -1.57
C SER A 26 -5.68 16.04 -2.69
N THR A 27 -6.76 16.70 -2.31
CA THR A 27 -7.69 17.35 -3.26
C THR A 27 -7.59 18.86 -3.23
N LEU A 28 -7.86 19.52 -4.36
CA LEU A 28 -7.69 20.97 -4.52
C LEU A 28 -8.61 21.81 -3.61
N LEU A 29 -9.80 21.29 -3.28
CA LEU A 29 -10.85 22.06 -2.62
C LEU A 29 -10.95 21.80 -1.11
N ASP A 30 -10.14 20.88 -0.58
CA ASP A 30 -10.13 20.53 0.83
C ASP A 30 -8.74 20.00 1.24
N ASP A 31 -7.97 20.88 1.89
CA ASP A 31 -6.60 20.58 2.34
C ASP A 31 -6.56 19.56 3.50
N ASN A 32 -7.69 19.27 4.15
CA ASN A 32 -7.77 18.33 5.27
C ASN A 32 -8.20 16.92 4.86
N THR A 33 -8.52 16.71 3.58
CA THR A 33 -9.01 15.43 3.08
C THR A 33 -8.04 14.83 2.06
N ALA A 34 -7.53 13.63 2.36
CA ALA A 34 -6.91 12.77 1.37
C ALA A 34 -8.01 12.12 0.52
N TYR A 35 -7.98 12.34 -0.79
CA TYR A 35 -8.86 11.66 -1.74
C TYR A 35 -8.56 10.15 -1.80
N CYS A 36 -7.27 9.80 -1.72
CA CYS A 36 -6.79 8.44 -1.74
C CYS A 36 -5.54 8.34 -0.87
N GLU A 37 -5.39 7.23 -0.17
CA GLU A 37 -4.19 6.87 0.56
C GLU A 37 -3.68 5.55 -0.01
N LEU A 38 -2.37 5.39 -0.08
CA LEU A 38 -1.74 4.12 -0.36
C LEU A 38 -0.67 3.91 0.71
N PHE A 39 -0.71 2.78 1.39
CA PHE A 39 0.25 2.44 2.42
C PHE A 39 0.74 1.02 2.28
N GLY A 40 1.96 0.77 2.70
CA GLY A 40 2.56 -0.55 2.68
C GLY A 40 3.33 -0.87 3.94
N ARG A 41 3.51 -2.16 4.18
CA ARG A 41 4.38 -2.73 5.21
C ARG A 41 4.74 -4.15 4.88
N VAL A 42 5.85 -4.64 5.41
CA VAL A 42 6.13 -6.08 5.43
C VAL A 42 5.23 -6.75 6.46
N ASN A 43 4.67 -7.90 6.12
CA ASN A 43 3.84 -8.73 6.98
C ASN A 43 4.24 -10.20 6.87
N ALA A 44 4.10 -10.95 7.96
CA ALA A 44 4.13 -12.40 7.97
C ALA A 44 3.23 -12.90 9.11
N ASP A 45 2.35 -13.85 8.83
CA ASP A 45 1.53 -14.53 9.85
C ASP A 45 1.89 -16.01 9.91
N PRO A 46 2.83 -16.41 10.77
CA PRO A 46 3.31 -17.79 10.86
C PRO A 46 2.21 -18.81 11.22
N SER A 47 1.11 -18.35 11.83
CA SER A 47 -0.02 -19.20 12.23
C SER A 47 -1.07 -19.37 11.12
N HIS A 48 -0.95 -18.64 10.02
CA HIS A 48 -1.99 -18.59 8.99
C HIS A 48 -2.18 -19.96 8.31
N PRO A 49 -3.43 -20.38 8.03
CA PRO A 49 -3.70 -21.67 7.40
C PRO A 49 -3.08 -21.80 5.99
N ASP A 50 -3.10 -20.71 5.21
CA ASP A 50 -2.44 -20.65 3.90
C ASP A 50 -0.91 -20.48 4.04
N PRO A 51 -0.08 -21.41 3.52
CA PRO A 51 1.39 -21.32 3.60
C PRO A 51 1.98 -20.05 2.98
N ARG A 52 1.31 -19.43 2.00
CA ARG A 52 1.80 -18.21 1.35
C ARG A 52 1.76 -17.01 2.29
N MET A 53 0.79 -16.98 3.19
CA MET A 53 0.64 -15.92 4.19
C MET A 53 1.58 -16.08 5.40
N ARG A 54 2.13 -17.29 5.58
CA ARG A 54 3.18 -17.55 6.58
C ARG A 54 4.54 -17.00 6.18
N ALA A 55 4.83 -16.94 4.88
CA ALA A 55 6.03 -16.31 4.36
C ALA A 55 5.96 -14.79 4.51
N ALA A 56 7.11 -14.13 4.61
CA ALA A 56 7.17 -12.67 4.58
C ALA A 56 6.71 -12.15 3.21
N HIS A 57 5.79 -11.20 3.22
CA HIS A 57 5.16 -10.61 2.06
C HIS A 57 4.91 -9.12 2.31
N VAL A 58 4.57 -8.38 1.26
CA VAL A 58 4.22 -6.95 1.36
C VAL A 58 2.70 -6.85 1.43
N LEU A 59 2.19 -6.23 2.48
CA LEU A 59 0.81 -5.76 2.53
C LEU A 59 0.79 -4.37 1.89
N LEU A 60 -0.08 -4.16 0.91
CA LEU A 60 -0.36 -2.87 0.29
C LEU A 60 -1.85 -2.57 0.43
N GLY A 61 -2.18 -1.52 1.19
CA GLY A 61 -3.54 -1.10 1.50
C GLY A 61 -3.82 0.31 1.03
N ASN A 62 -5.11 0.64 0.88
CA ASN A 62 -5.56 1.96 0.44
C ASN A 62 -6.72 2.53 1.27
N GLY A 63 -6.88 2.03 2.51
CA GLY A 63 -7.99 2.36 3.39
C GLY A 63 -9.31 1.64 3.06
N SER A 64 -9.31 0.75 2.07
CA SER A 64 -10.45 -0.12 1.79
C SER A 64 -10.54 -1.30 2.78
N VAL A 65 -11.61 -2.09 2.68
CA VAL A 65 -11.83 -3.29 3.52
C VAL A 65 -10.85 -4.42 3.19
N GLN A 66 -10.20 -4.38 2.01
CA GLN A 66 -9.30 -5.43 1.56
C GLN A 66 -7.93 -4.85 1.25
N ASP A 67 -6.92 -5.41 1.90
CA ASP A 67 -5.52 -5.17 1.57
C ASP A 67 -5.05 -6.16 0.50
N ALA A 68 -4.11 -5.73 -0.34
CA ALA A 68 -3.38 -6.61 -1.24
C ALA A 68 -2.20 -7.24 -0.50
N PHE A 69 -2.06 -8.56 -0.60
CA PHE A 69 -0.91 -9.30 -0.09
C PHE A 69 -0.03 -9.74 -1.26
N LEU A 70 1.12 -9.10 -1.40
CA LEU A 70 2.02 -9.22 -2.54
C LEU A 70 3.24 -10.04 -2.16
N THR A 71 3.63 -10.98 -3.03
CA THR A 71 4.98 -11.56 -2.93
C THR A 71 6.04 -10.47 -3.20
N PRO A 72 7.32 -10.69 -2.83
CA PRO A 72 8.38 -9.73 -3.15
C PRO A 72 8.41 -9.35 -4.64
N ASP A 73 8.36 -10.33 -5.55
CA ASP A 73 8.37 -10.07 -6.99
C ASP A 73 7.16 -9.24 -7.45
N MET A 74 5.96 -9.53 -6.93
CA MET A 74 4.76 -8.73 -7.23
C MET A 74 4.86 -7.31 -6.68
N ALA A 75 5.52 -7.14 -5.53
CA ALA A 75 5.72 -5.82 -4.93
C ALA A 75 6.69 -4.98 -5.77
N ASP A 76 7.76 -5.58 -6.32
CA ASP A 76 8.68 -4.92 -7.24
C ASP A 76 7.96 -4.51 -8.53
N GLU A 77 7.19 -5.42 -9.15
CA GLU A 77 6.37 -5.10 -10.35
C GLU A 77 5.38 -3.95 -10.07
N THR A 78 4.69 -4.01 -8.93
CA THR A 78 3.74 -2.95 -8.52
C THR A 78 4.46 -1.62 -8.31
N ALA A 79 5.66 -1.63 -7.72
CA ALA A 79 6.44 -0.42 -7.49
C ALA A 79 6.86 0.23 -8.83
N ASP A 80 7.28 -0.57 -9.81
CA ASP A 80 7.63 -0.08 -11.15
C ASP A 80 6.43 0.58 -11.84
N GLU A 81 5.24 -0.01 -11.76
CA GLU A 81 4.01 0.60 -12.29
C GLU A 81 3.67 1.94 -11.60
N LEU A 82 3.82 2.00 -10.27
CA LEU A 82 3.59 3.23 -9.50
C LEU A 82 4.60 4.33 -9.85
N ILE A 83 5.85 3.96 -10.12
CA ILE A 83 6.89 4.88 -10.59
C ILE A 83 6.52 5.43 -11.98
N GLU A 84 6.12 4.56 -12.91
CA GLU A 84 5.69 4.99 -14.25
C GLU A 84 4.49 5.94 -14.16
N PHE A 85 3.50 5.61 -13.32
CA PHE A 85 2.36 6.48 -13.06
C PHE A 85 2.80 7.85 -12.52
N ALA A 86 3.72 7.89 -11.54
CA ALA A 86 4.24 9.15 -10.99
C ALA A 86 4.96 10.00 -12.04
N VAL A 87 5.70 9.38 -12.97
CA VAL A 87 6.32 10.08 -14.10
C VAL A 87 5.27 10.69 -15.02
N LYS A 88 4.22 9.95 -15.38
CA LYS A 88 3.10 10.45 -16.20
C LYS A 88 2.36 11.58 -15.50
N LEU A 89 2.13 11.48 -14.19
CA LEU A 89 1.49 12.53 -13.39
C LEU A 89 2.31 13.83 -13.41
N LYS A 90 3.64 13.75 -13.28
CA LYS A 90 4.52 14.92 -13.40
C LYS A 90 4.46 15.54 -14.80
N ALA A 91 4.35 14.73 -15.85
CA ALA A 91 4.17 15.22 -17.21
C ALA A 91 2.84 15.96 -17.38
N ALA A 92 1.73 15.40 -16.88
CA ALA A 92 0.43 16.07 -16.87
C ALA A 92 0.46 17.41 -16.13
N ALA A 93 1.14 17.47 -14.98
CA ALA A 93 1.32 18.72 -14.24
C ALA A 93 2.09 19.79 -15.05
N ARG A 94 3.07 19.41 -15.88
CA ARG A 94 3.77 20.34 -16.78
C ARG A 94 2.84 20.86 -17.87
N VAL A 95 2.05 19.98 -18.48
CA VAL A 95 1.04 20.37 -19.48
C VAL A 95 0.03 21.35 -18.90
N ALA A 96 -0.50 21.06 -17.71
CA ALA A 96 -1.44 21.96 -17.02
C ALA A 96 -0.81 23.35 -16.75
N ARG A 97 0.45 23.40 -16.31
CA ARG A 97 1.16 24.68 -16.14
C ARG A 97 1.33 25.44 -17.45
N ALA A 98 1.71 24.75 -18.53
CA ALA A 98 1.84 25.37 -19.85
C ALA A 98 0.49 25.93 -20.34
N ALA A 99 -0.61 25.22 -20.10
CA ALA A 99 -1.96 25.67 -20.44
C ALA A 99 -2.31 26.96 -19.70
N ASN A 100 -2.07 26.99 -18.39
CA ASN A 100 -2.35 28.16 -17.54
C ASN A 100 -1.47 29.38 -17.89
N GLN A 101 -0.33 29.16 -18.53
CA GLN A 101 0.57 30.23 -19.00
C GLN A 101 0.29 30.65 -20.46
N GLY A 102 -0.70 30.05 -21.13
CA GLY A 102 -1.00 30.33 -22.54
C GLY A 102 0.04 29.78 -23.52
N LEU A 103 0.90 28.85 -23.09
CA LEU A 103 2.00 28.29 -23.90
C LEU A 103 1.57 27.09 -24.75
N LEU A 104 0.29 26.70 -24.72
CA LEU A 104 -0.28 25.62 -25.52
C LEU A 104 -0.97 26.08 -26.82
N THR A 105 -0.84 27.36 -27.20
CA THR A 105 -1.32 27.87 -28.49
C THR A 105 -0.16 28.14 -29.46
N ALA A 106 0.07 27.19 -30.37
CA ALA A 106 0.44 27.38 -31.78
C ALA A 106 0.31 26.05 -32.51
#